data_AF-A0A8C7WWJ8-F1
#
_entry.id   AF-A0A8C7WWJ8-F1
#
_cell.length_a   1.000
_cell.length_b   1.000
_cell.length_c   1.000
_cell.angle_alpha   90.00
_cell.angle_beta   90.00
_cell.angle_gamma   90.00
#
_symmetry.space_group_name_H-M   'P 1'
#
loop_
_entity.id
_entity.type
_entity.pdbx_description
1 polymer ?
#
loop_
_entity_poly.entity_id
_entity_poly.type
_entity_poly.pdbx_seq_one_letter_code
_entity_poly.pdbx_strand_id
1 'polypeptide(L)'
;RSGAPSDPLLLNTLEDLTEEDFLKFKWFLQQPHSLQGLPAIKKVHLQTAGRWDAVDVMVHTYGLPAAVEVTMKVLEKISRNDLLQSLSASNSEGQS
;
A
#
# COMPACT_ATOMS: atom_id res chain seq x y z
N ARG A 1 14.72 16.05 4.58
CA ARG A 1 13.93 14.80 4.50
C ARG A 1 14.78 13.70 5.14
N SER A 2 14.48 13.33 6.39
CA SER A 2 14.92 12.06 6.99
C SER A 2 13.96 10.99 6.42
N GLY A 3 14.28 9.76 6.04
CA GLY A 3 15.46 8.92 6.14
C GLY A 3 14.88 7.49 6.18
N ALA A 4 15.06 6.69 5.11
CA ALA A 4 14.41 5.38 4.85
C ALA A 4 12.85 5.41 4.75
N PRO A 5 12.22 4.50 3.98
CA PRO A 5 10.76 4.39 3.94
C PRO A 5 10.25 3.89 5.30
N SER A 6 9.01 4.26 5.66
CA SER A 6 8.39 3.82 6.93
C SER A 6 8.30 2.29 7.05
N ASP A 7 8.24 1.58 5.92
CA ASP A 7 8.28 0.11 5.88
C ASP A 7 8.89 -0.41 4.57
N PRO A 8 10.02 -1.15 4.61
CA PRO A 8 10.67 -1.70 3.41
C PRO A 8 9.86 -2.79 2.70
N LEU A 9 9.04 -3.57 3.42
CA LEU A 9 8.24 -4.65 2.83
C LEU A 9 7.14 -4.08 1.92
N LEU A 10 6.43 -3.06 2.39
CA LEU A 10 5.47 -2.32 1.59
C LEU A 10 6.15 -1.62 0.42
N LEU A 11 7.31 -1.00 0.63
CA LEU A 11 8.02 -0.34 -0.46
C LEU A 11 8.37 -1.32 -1.58
N ASN A 12 9.00 -2.45 -1.27
CA ASN A 12 9.39 -3.44 -2.26
C ASN A 12 8.17 -3.94 -3.05
N THR A 13 7.06 -4.20 -2.35
CA THR A 13 5.80 -4.61 -2.96
C THR A 13 5.29 -3.55 -3.96
N LEU A 14 5.38 -2.28 -3.59
CA LEU A 14 4.95 -1.17 -4.45
C LEU A 14 5.92 -0.96 -5.63
N GLU A 15 7.20 -1.26 -5.47
CA GLU A 15 8.23 -1.20 -6.53
C GLU A 15 7.98 -2.24 -7.63
N ASP A 16 7.45 -3.41 -7.29
CA ASP A 16 7.06 -4.45 -8.26
C ASP A 16 5.73 -4.16 -9.00
N LEU A 17 5.04 -3.06 -8.66
CA LEU A 17 3.90 -2.58 -9.44
C LEU A 17 4.38 -1.85 -10.69
N THR A 18 3.77 -2.16 -11.82
CA THR A 18 3.91 -1.33 -13.02
C THR A 18 3.39 0.08 -12.75
N GLU A 19 3.74 1.05 -13.60
CA GLU A 19 3.21 2.41 -13.44
C GLU A 19 1.67 2.45 -13.51
N GLU A 20 1.07 1.66 -14.42
CA GLU A 20 -0.38 1.53 -14.53
C GLU A 20 -1.01 0.93 -13.27
N ASP A 21 -0.43 -0.16 -12.75
CA ASP A 21 -0.89 -0.79 -11.51
C ASP A 21 -0.78 0.16 -10.32
N PHE A 22 0.32 0.91 -10.24
CA PHE A 22 0.51 1.88 -9.17
C PHE A 22 -0.48 3.04 -9.25
N LEU A 23 -0.84 3.50 -10.46
CA LEU A 23 -1.92 4.49 -10.63
C LEU A 23 -3.27 3.95 -10.14
N LYS A 24 -3.62 2.71 -10.50
CA LYS A 24 -4.84 2.04 -10.00
C LYS A 24 -4.79 1.88 -8.48
N PHE A 25 -3.65 1.49 -7.93
CA PHE A 25 -3.43 1.35 -6.50
C PHE A 25 -3.75 2.66 -5.77
N LYS A 26 -3.16 3.78 -6.21
CA LYS A 26 -3.45 5.11 -5.65
C LYS A 26 -4.90 5.53 -5.81
N TRP A 27 -5.56 5.13 -6.91
CA TRP A 27 -6.98 5.42 -7.11
C TRP A 27 -7.86 4.67 -6.11
N PHE A 28 -7.57 3.40 -5.81
CA PHE A 28 -8.31 2.61 -4.83
C PHE A 28 -8.12 3.10 -3.38
N LEU A 29 -6.94 3.61 -3.03
CA LEU A 29 -6.70 4.25 -1.73
C LEU A 29 -7.57 5.50 -1.47
N GLN A 30 -8.11 6.10 -2.54
CA GLN A 30 -9.02 7.25 -2.45
C GLN A 30 -10.49 6.83 -2.34
N GLN A 31 -10.80 5.53 -2.47
CA GLN A 31 -12.17 5.04 -2.45
C GLN A 31 -12.54 4.56 -1.03
N PRO A 32 -13.45 5.24 -0.31
CA PRO A 32 -13.78 4.88 1.07
C PRO A 32 -14.39 3.48 1.21
N HIS A 33 -15.13 3.01 0.20
CA HIS A 33 -15.72 1.68 0.19
C HIS A 33 -14.70 0.54 -0.06
N SER A 34 -13.49 0.88 -0.49
CA SER A 34 -12.47 -0.11 -0.86
C SER A 34 -11.59 -0.55 0.32
N LEU A 35 -11.69 0.14 1.47
CA LEU A 35 -10.71 0.05 2.56
C LEU A 35 -11.29 -0.54 3.86
N GLN A 36 -12.40 -1.28 3.79
CA GLN A 36 -13.02 -1.99 4.92
C GLN A 36 -13.26 -1.11 6.16
N GLY A 37 -13.80 0.09 5.96
CA GLY A 37 -14.13 1.01 7.05
C GLY A 37 -12.99 1.94 7.47
N LEU A 38 -11.80 1.79 6.89
CA LEU A 38 -10.71 2.76 7.06
C LEU A 38 -10.94 4.03 6.20
N PRO A 39 -10.47 5.19 6.67
CA PRO A 39 -10.68 6.45 5.97
C PRO A 39 -9.94 6.47 4.62
N ALA A 40 -10.58 6.96 3.55
CA ALA A 40 -9.89 7.16 2.29
C ALA A 40 -8.76 8.21 2.42
N ILE A 41 -7.63 7.96 1.75
CA ILE A 41 -6.57 8.96 1.65
C ILE A 41 -7.00 10.03 0.65
N LYS A 42 -6.83 11.31 1.03
CA LYS A 42 -7.19 12.44 0.18
C LYS A 42 -6.35 12.45 -1.10
N LYS A 43 -7.01 12.72 -2.24
CA LYS A 43 -6.37 12.83 -3.57
C LYS A 43 -5.13 13.70 -3.60
N VAL A 44 -5.14 14.83 -2.88
CA VAL A 44 -4.02 15.78 -2.81
C VAL A 44 -2.73 15.16 -2.26
N HIS A 45 -2.83 14.13 -1.41
CA HIS A 45 -1.65 13.42 -0.89
C HIS A 45 -1.13 12.34 -1.84
N LEU A 46 -1.90 11.90 -2.83
CA LEU A 46 -1.55 10.77 -3.70
C LEU A 46 -1.31 11.13 -5.17
N GLN A 47 -1.76 12.30 -5.66
CA GLN A 47 -1.57 12.66 -7.07
C GLN A 47 -0.09 12.62 -7.48
N THR A 48 0.77 13.29 -6.70
CA THR A 48 2.21 13.40 -6.98
C THR A 48 3.06 12.45 -6.15
N ALA A 49 2.45 11.63 -5.29
CA ALA A 49 3.19 10.68 -4.46
C ALA A 49 3.87 9.62 -5.34
N GLY A 50 5.18 9.50 -5.15
CA GLY A 50 5.94 8.32 -5.56
C GLY A 50 5.64 7.14 -4.63
N ARG A 51 6.25 5.98 -4.91
CA ARG A 51 6.06 4.76 -4.12
C ARG A 51 6.46 4.95 -2.65
N TRP A 52 7.61 5.58 -2.42
CA TRP A 52 8.10 5.94 -1.09
C TRP A 52 7.10 6.82 -0.33
N ASP A 53 6.62 7.88 -0.96
CA ASP A 53 5.67 8.80 -0.35
C ASP A 53 4.34 8.11 -0.03
N ALA A 54 3.90 7.20 -0.91
CA ALA A 54 2.69 6.42 -0.70
C ALA A 54 2.79 5.50 0.51
N VAL A 55 3.92 4.81 0.71
CA VAL A 55 4.17 3.99 1.91
C VAL A 55 4.09 4.84 3.17
N ASP A 56 4.81 5.98 3.19
CA ASP A 56 4.81 6.87 4.34
C ASP A 56 3.40 7.40 4.66
N VAL A 57 2.64 7.81 3.64
CA VAL A 57 1.26 8.28 3.81
C VAL A 57 0.37 7.15 4.34
N MET A 58 0.50 5.92 3.84
CA MET A 58 -0.29 4.79 4.31
C MET A 58 0.01 4.42 5.76
N VAL A 59 1.29 4.28 6.11
CA VAL A 59 1.71 3.95 7.48
C VAL A 59 1.32 5.08 8.45
N HIS A 60 1.46 6.33 8.05
CA HIS A 60 1.03 7.47 8.87
C HIS A 60 -0.49 7.52 9.06
N THR A 61 -1.28 7.19 8.03
CA THR A 61 -2.74 7.29 8.07
C THR A 61 -3.39 6.13 8.82
N TYR A 62 -2.88 4.91 8.64
CA TYR A 62 -3.52 3.70 9.16
C TYR A 62 -2.75 3.02 10.29
N GLY A 63 -1.46 3.34 10.45
CA GLY A 63 -0.51 2.50 11.19
C GLY A 63 -0.05 1.31 10.34
N LEU A 64 1.10 0.74 10.70
CA LEU A 64 1.74 -0.32 9.90
C LEU A 64 0.85 -1.56 9.69
N PRO A 65 0.22 -2.17 10.73
CA PRO A 65 -0.58 -3.37 10.52
C PRO A 65 -1.75 -3.15 9.56
N ALA A 66 -2.49 -2.05 9.74
CA ALA A 66 -3.62 -1.72 8.87
C ALA A 66 -3.16 -1.28 7.46
N ALA A 67 -1.98 -0.67 7.32
CA ALA A 67 -1.40 -0.35 6.02
C ALA A 67 -1.05 -1.61 5.21
N VAL A 68 -0.59 -2.68 5.86
CA VAL A 68 -0.36 -3.99 5.22
C VAL A 68 -1.68 -4.58 4.75
N GLU A 69 -2.71 -4.62 5.60
CA GLU A 69 -4.04 -5.13 5.20
C GLU A 69 -4.65 -4.34 4.04
N VAL A 70 -4.52 -3.01 4.06
CA VAL A 70 -4.98 -2.15 2.96
C VAL A 70 -4.23 -2.47 1.68
N THR A 71 -2.90 -2.62 1.75
CA THR A 71 -2.08 -2.98 0.58
C THR A 71 -2.55 -4.29 -0.02
N MET A 72 -2.74 -5.32 0.80
CA MET A 72 -3.24 -6.63 0.37
C MET A 72 -4.60 -6.52 -0.36
N LYS A 73 -5.56 -5.79 0.21
CA LYS A 73 -6.89 -5.60 -0.39
C LYS A 73 -6.83 -4.86 -1.72
N VAL A 74 -5.96 -3.86 -1.83
CA VAL A 74 -5.83 -3.11 -3.08
C VAL A 74 -5.13 -3.95 -4.15
N LEU A 75 -4.13 -4.76 -3.79
CA LEU A 75 -3.48 -5.72 -4.71
C LEU A 75 -4.50 -6.72 -5.29
N GLU A 76 -5.38 -7.25 -4.45
CA GLU A 76 -6.48 -8.12 -4.88
C GLU A 76 -7.39 -7.40 -5.90
N LYS A 77 -7.76 -6.13 -5.63
CA LYS A 77 -8.64 -5.34 -6.52
C LYS A 77 -8.02 -4.99 -7.87
N ILE A 78 -6.70 -4.83 -7.94
CA ILE A 78 -5.98 -4.59 -9.20
C ILE A 78 -5.49 -5.88 -9.86
N SER A 79 -5.90 -7.04 -9.35
CA SER A 79 -5.54 -8.37 -9.85
C SER A 79 -4.03 -8.69 -9.79
N ARG A 80 -3.27 -8.03 -8.93
CA ARG A 80 -1.85 -8.35 -8.64
C ARG A 80 -1.75 -9.41 -7.54
N ASN A 81 -2.38 -10.55 -7.82
CA ASN A 81 -2.46 -11.68 -6.89
C ASN A 81 -1.09 -12.33 -6.64
N ASP A 82 -0.16 -12.20 -7.58
CA ASP A 82 1.24 -12.59 -7.45
C ASP A 82 1.90 -11.89 -6.24
N LEU A 83 1.76 -10.57 -6.18
CA LEU A 83 2.31 -9.76 -5.09
C LEU A 83 1.54 -9.94 -3.78
N LEU A 84 0.22 -10.17 -3.86
CA LEU A 84 -0.59 -10.47 -2.68
C LEU A 84 -0.09 -11.72 -1.95
N GLN A 85 0.23 -12.79 -2.68
CA GLN A 85 0.76 -14.03 -2.10
C GLN A 85 2.17 -13.85 -1.54
N SER A 86 3.01 -13.08 -2.22
CA SER A 86 4.36 -12.75 -1.72
C SER A 86 4.32 -11.95 -0.41
N LEU A 87 3.44 -10.95 -0.35
CA LEU A 87 3.25 -10.10 0.82
C LEU A 87 2.66 -10.89 2.00
N SER A 88 1.69 -11.79 1.76
CA SER A 88 1.08 -12.60 2.81
C SER A 88 2.07 -13.59 3.43
N ALA A 89 2.93 -14.21 2.61
CA ALA A 89 4.00 -15.09 3.08
C ALA A 89 5.00 -14.33 3.95
N SER A 90 5.47 -13.18 3.47
CA SER A 90 6.44 -12.33 4.19
C SER A 90 5.90 -11.80 5.52
N ASN A 91 4.60 -11.49 5.59
CA ASN A 91 3.97 -11.04 6.83
C ASN A 91 3.79 -12.17 7.87
N SER A 92 3.72 -13.43 7.41
CA SER A 92 3.55 -14.60 8.28
C SER A 92 4.88 -15.04 8.92
N GLU A 93 6.00 -14.88 8.21
CA GLU A 93 7.33 -15.26 8.70
C GLU A 93 7.88 -14.31 9.78
N GLY A 94 7.40 -13.08 9.85
CA GLY A 94 7.79 -12.09 10.86
C GLY A 94 7.12 -12.24 12.24
N GLN A 95 6.21 -13.20 12.41
CA GLN A 95 5.47 -13.46 13.67
C GLN A 95 5.92 -14.71 14.43
N SER A 96 7.06 -15.33 14.05
CA SER A 96 7.63 -16.50 14.73
C SER A 96 8.66 -16.14 15.81
#